data_AF-A0A7X1E607-F1
#
_entry.id   AF-A0A7X1E607-F1
#
_cell.length_a   1.000
_cell.length_b   1.000
_cell.length_c   1.000
_cell.angle_alpha   90.00
_cell.angle_beta   90.00
_cell.angle_gamma   90.00
#
_symmetry.space_group_name_H-M   'P 1'
#
loop_
_entity.id
_entity.type
_entity.pdbx_description
1 polymer ?
#
loop_
_entity_poly.entity_id
_entity_poly.type
_entity_poly.pdbx_seq_one_letter_code
_entity_poly.pdbx_strand_id
1 'polypeptide(L)'
;MPRIQSLFILRSLCGCLLLLTLWGQSRGEEIVLGNGKIEVAVDPAKGRIMHLSLPGLENLLWINPDAEKHFEEHGWQQWGGDRMLVTPIALWPQIYGSSRPDPEVNDLPWEVLEKGDAYVRLRSAQSEVLGVQVERMIQLVEGEAVVRQSYVVRKIAESPIPVHVWTLTHFPVQGTIWMNIAEDTLHNGIRPLRNFFIGRQYVEGRLTYPEADRVEISMPDEHPIKVGTFGGWIAWKNDGFLFWIEAEWNRDGLYFDGSNLQIYINPRPGGFIEVESQSPTRYLEVGESVEFETRMGIEDVSAEERASVKKVLQGLQGE
;
A
#
# COMPACT_ATOMS: atom_id res chain seq x y z
N MET A 1 -16.18 82.89 -3.34
CA MET A 1 -15.35 83.27 -4.51
C MET A 1 -14.11 82.37 -4.56
N PRO A 2 -13.63 81.98 -5.75
CA PRO A 2 -13.52 80.56 -6.10
C PRO A 2 -12.13 80.10 -6.61
N ARG A 3 -12.00 78.76 -6.76
CA ARG A 3 -11.04 78.01 -7.62
C ARG A 3 -9.56 78.13 -7.19
N ILE A 4 -8.72 77.11 -7.33
CA ILE A 4 -8.33 76.47 -8.59
C ILE A 4 -7.82 75.04 -8.32
N GLN A 5 -8.33 74.10 -9.12
CA GLN A 5 -7.78 72.77 -9.38
C GLN A 5 -6.44 72.88 -10.12
N SER A 6 -5.49 71.98 -9.83
CA SER A 6 -4.48 71.42 -10.77
C SER A 6 -3.49 70.57 -9.97
N LEU A 7 -2.81 69.54 -10.47
CA LEU A 7 -2.85 68.70 -11.66
C LEU A 7 -1.60 67.80 -11.50
N PHE A 8 -1.74 66.47 -11.61
CA PHE A 8 -0.71 65.46 -11.94
C PHE A 8 0.56 65.37 -11.03
N ILE A 9 1.09 64.19 -10.71
CA ILE A 9 1.87 63.32 -11.60
C ILE A 9 1.83 61.89 -11.05
N LEU A 10 1.38 60.96 -11.90
CA LEU A 10 1.68 59.53 -11.79
C LEU A 10 3.19 59.34 -11.95
N ARG A 11 3.87 58.82 -10.92
CA ARG A 11 5.16 58.14 -11.10
C ARG A 11 5.07 56.74 -10.50
N SER A 12 4.87 55.81 -11.41
CA SER A 12 5.26 54.41 -11.29
C SER A 12 6.69 54.31 -10.78
N LEU A 13 6.91 53.59 -9.69
CA LEU A 13 8.20 53.03 -9.31
C LEU A 13 7.95 51.75 -8.50
N CYS A 14 8.09 50.63 -9.22
CA CYS A 14 8.85 49.45 -8.80
C CYS A 14 8.73 49.05 -7.33
N GLY A 15 7.75 48.20 -7.03
CA GLY A 15 7.68 47.40 -5.81
C GLY A 15 7.43 45.93 -6.16
N CYS A 16 8.30 45.33 -6.98
CA CYS A 16 8.41 43.86 -7.05
C CYS A 16 9.10 43.40 -5.77
N LEU A 17 8.32 43.26 -4.69
CA LEU A 17 8.75 42.45 -3.55
C LEU A 17 8.31 41.02 -3.85
N LEU A 18 9.33 40.17 -4.01
CA LEU A 18 9.22 38.71 -4.00
C LEU A 18 8.46 38.26 -2.75
N LEU A 19 7.30 37.65 -2.97
CA LEU A 19 6.72 36.62 -2.11
C LEU A 19 6.13 35.56 -3.04
N LEU A 20 7.03 34.84 -3.71
CA LEU A 20 6.70 33.58 -4.37
C LEU A 20 6.75 32.50 -3.30
N THR A 21 5.56 32.00 -2.99
CA THR A 21 5.26 30.75 -2.30
C THR A 21 6.21 29.64 -2.75
N LEU A 22 7.14 29.24 -1.87
CA LEU A 22 7.74 27.92 -1.92
C LEU A 22 6.66 26.91 -1.49
N TRP A 23 6.72 25.69 -2.05
CA TRP A 23 5.75 24.59 -1.94
C TRP A 23 4.62 24.59 -2.98
N GLY A 24 4.97 24.79 -4.25
CA GLY A 24 4.35 24.01 -5.31
C GLY A 24 5.18 22.74 -5.51
N GLN A 25 4.75 21.60 -4.98
CA GLN A 25 5.32 20.32 -5.42
C GLN A 25 5.08 20.23 -6.93
N SER A 26 6.16 20.19 -7.70
CA SER A 26 6.11 19.74 -9.08
C SER A 26 5.38 18.40 -9.09
N ARG A 27 4.27 18.28 -9.83
CA ARG A 27 3.77 16.96 -10.23
C ARG A 27 4.95 16.28 -10.91
N GLY A 28 5.55 15.29 -10.24
CA GLY A 28 6.52 14.42 -10.86
C GLY A 28 5.86 13.80 -12.10
N GLU A 29 6.64 13.58 -13.15
CA GLU A 29 6.15 12.85 -14.31
C GLU A 29 5.88 11.40 -13.86
N GLU A 30 4.62 10.95 -13.98
CA GLU A 30 4.27 9.56 -13.73
C GLU A 30 4.99 8.65 -14.74
N ILE A 31 5.51 7.53 -14.25
CA ILE A 31 6.12 6.49 -15.08
C ILE A 31 5.04 5.47 -15.40
N VAL A 32 4.58 5.48 -16.64
CA VAL A 32 3.60 4.53 -17.15
C VAL A 32 4.31 3.29 -17.70
N LEU A 33 3.90 2.12 -17.23
CA LEU A 33 4.35 0.81 -17.67
C LEU A 33 3.17 0.07 -18.31
N GLY A 34 3.41 -0.67 -19.38
CA GLY A 34 2.38 -1.48 -20.02
C GLY A 34 2.96 -2.66 -20.80
N ASN A 35 2.28 -3.81 -20.73
CA ASN A 35 2.66 -5.03 -21.47
C ASN A 35 1.51 -5.55 -22.36
N GLY A 36 0.46 -4.75 -22.56
CA GLY A 36 -0.75 -5.14 -23.30
C GLY A 36 -1.70 -6.07 -22.53
N LYS A 37 -1.40 -6.41 -21.28
CA LYS A 37 -2.25 -7.19 -20.35
C LYS A 37 -2.60 -6.43 -19.09
N ILE A 38 -1.74 -5.52 -18.67
CA ILE A 38 -1.93 -4.64 -17.50
C ILE A 38 -1.27 -3.29 -17.79
N GLU A 39 -1.85 -2.23 -17.22
CA GLU A 39 -1.33 -0.86 -17.24
C GLU A 39 -1.09 -0.40 -15.81
N VAL A 40 0.11 0.16 -15.56
CA VAL A 40 0.56 0.60 -14.24
C VAL A 40 1.13 2.01 -14.36
N ALA A 41 0.72 2.94 -13.50
CA ALA A 41 1.39 4.24 -13.38
C ALA A 41 2.03 4.38 -12.00
N VAL A 42 3.32 4.65 -11.99
CA VAL A 42 4.12 4.85 -10.77
C VAL A 42 4.43 6.33 -10.63
N ASP A 43 4.21 6.88 -9.43
CA ASP A 43 4.56 8.25 -9.10
C ASP A 43 5.78 8.23 -8.15
N PRO A 44 7.01 8.49 -8.66
CA PRO A 44 8.21 8.55 -7.82
C PRO A 44 8.14 9.64 -6.76
N ALA A 45 7.41 10.74 -6.99
CA ALA A 45 7.27 11.79 -5.97
C ALA A 45 6.51 11.32 -4.74
N LYS A 46 5.76 10.22 -4.85
CA LYS A 46 5.02 9.58 -3.75
C LYS A 46 5.57 8.20 -3.36
N GLY A 47 6.46 7.62 -4.17
CA GLY A 47 6.96 6.25 -4.00
C GLY A 47 5.89 5.16 -4.19
N ARG A 48 4.86 5.42 -5.00
CA ARG A 48 3.63 4.60 -5.08
C ARG A 48 3.24 4.22 -6.49
N ILE A 49 2.52 3.11 -6.63
CA ILE A 49 1.68 2.87 -7.81
C ILE A 49 0.38 3.64 -7.58
N MET A 50 0.06 4.56 -8.50
CA MET A 50 -1.13 5.42 -8.44
C MET A 50 -2.20 4.99 -9.43
N HIS A 51 -1.85 4.15 -10.43
CA HIS A 51 -2.80 3.56 -11.36
C HIS A 51 -2.51 2.07 -11.56
N LEU A 52 -3.56 1.25 -11.54
CA LEU A 52 -3.51 -0.16 -11.87
C LEU A 52 -4.80 -0.56 -12.58
N SER A 53 -4.72 -1.04 -13.82
CA SER A 53 -5.89 -1.47 -14.59
C SER A 53 -5.55 -2.54 -15.61
N LEU A 54 -6.57 -3.23 -16.13
CA LEU A 54 -6.43 -3.87 -17.45
C LEU A 54 -6.42 -2.79 -18.55
N PRO A 55 -5.86 -3.05 -19.74
CA PRO A 55 -5.72 -2.07 -20.81
C PRO A 55 -7.04 -1.40 -21.19
N GLY A 56 -7.05 -0.07 -21.19
CA GLY A 56 -8.22 0.73 -21.58
C GLY A 56 -9.36 0.78 -20.55
N LEU A 57 -9.15 0.23 -19.35
CA LEU A 57 -10.09 0.34 -18.24
C LEU A 57 -9.71 1.48 -17.28
N GLU A 58 -10.66 1.87 -16.44
CA GLU A 58 -10.41 2.83 -15.35
C GLU A 58 -9.48 2.24 -14.28
N ASN A 59 -8.89 3.14 -13.49
CA ASN A 59 -8.05 2.76 -12.36
C ASN A 59 -8.85 1.94 -11.34
N LEU A 60 -8.32 0.77 -10.96
CA LEU A 60 -8.92 -0.06 -9.91
C LEU A 60 -8.56 0.42 -8.51
N LEU A 61 -7.45 1.15 -8.36
CA LEU A 61 -6.99 1.62 -7.07
C LEU A 61 -7.88 2.74 -6.55
N TRP A 62 -8.13 2.72 -5.25
CA TRP A 62 -8.66 3.90 -4.58
C TRP A 62 -7.56 4.94 -4.42
N ILE A 63 -7.87 6.16 -4.87
CA ILE A 63 -7.01 7.33 -4.75
C ILE A 63 -7.79 8.36 -3.94
N ASN A 64 -7.15 8.91 -2.91
CA ASN A 64 -7.78 9.88 -2.05
C ASN A 64 -7.79 11.26 -2.75
N PRO A 65 -8.97 11.80 -3.10
CA PRO A 65 -9.04 13.14 -3.69
C PRO A 65 -8.63 14.24 -2.69
N ASP A 66 -8.70 13.97 -1.39
CA ASP A 66 -8.47 14.91 -0.30
C ASP A 66 -7.13 14.66 0.43
N ALA A 67 -6.16 14.04 -0.23
CA ALA A 67 -4.88 13.67 0.40
C ALA A 67 -4.12 14.87 1.02
N GLU A 68 -4.22 16.05 0.41
CA GLU A 68 -3.63 17.29 0.93
C GLU A 68 -4.31 17.73 2.22
N LYS A 69 -5.64 17.76 2.24
CA LYS A 69 -6.42 18.05 3.45
C LYS A 69 -6.15 17.02 4.55
N HIS A 70 -6.01 15.74 4.18
CA HIS A 70 -5.65 14.69 5.13
C HIS A 70 -4.30 14.98 5.80
N PHE A 71 -3.33 15.49 5.04
CA PHE A 71 -2.05 15.93 5.59
C PHE A 71 -2.20 17.13 6.53
N GLU A 72 -3.04 18.12 6.24
CA GLU A 72 -3.27 19.24 7.16
C GLU A 72 -3.84 18.78 8.51
N GLU A 73 -4.77 17.83 8.48
CA GLU A 73 -5.46 17.33 9.68
C GLU A 73 -4.64 16.30 10.47
N HIS A 74 -3.95 15.40 9.75
CA HIS A 74 -3.32 14.23 10.35
C HIS A 74 -1.80 14.22 10.19
N GLY A 75 -1.21 15.15 9.42
CA GLY A 75 0.22 15.37 9.17
C GLY A 75 0.96 14.24 8.46
N TRP A 76 0.25 13.43 7.69
CA TRP A 76 0.81 12.50 6.71
C TRP A 76 -0.14 12.42 5.51
N GLN A 77 0.39 12.08 4.33
CA GLN A 77 -0.44 12.06 3.12
C GLN A 77 -1.02 10.67 2.87
N GLN A 78 -2.35 10.57 2.98
CA GLN A 78 -3.08 9.37 2.59
C GLN A 78 -3.44 9.46 1.11
N TRP A 79 -2.49 9.17 0.22
CA TRP A 79 -2.71 9.26 -1.22
C TRP A 79 -3.64 8.18 -1.81
N GLY A 80 -3.76 7.04 -1.13
CA GLY A 80 -4.28 5.82 -1.76
C GLY A 80 -3.16 5.03 -2.47
N GLY A 81 -3.55 4.27 -3.48
CA GLY A 81 -2.64 3.52 -4.36
C GLY A 81 -2.01 2.28 -3.72
N ASP A 82 -0.89 1.83 -4.27
CA ASP A 82 -0.03 0.80 -3.68
C ASP A 82 1.24 1.41 -3.08
N ARG A 83 1.45 1.15 -1.79
CA ARG A 83 2.59 1.65 -1.02
C ARG A 83 3.27 0.53 -0.24
N MET A 84 4.41 0.86 0.36
CA MET A 84 5.12 -0.01 1.27
C MET A 84 5.52 0.75 2.54
N LEU A 85 5.56 0.06 3.68
CA LEU A 85 5.99 0.54 4.98
C LEU A 85 7.09 -0.38 5.54
N VAL A 86 8.02 0.17 6.34
CA VAL A 86 9.25 -0.53 6.79
C VAL A 86 9.22 -1.01 8.23
N THR A 87 8.12 -0.79 8.96
CA THR A 87 8.04 -1.05 10.41
C THR A 87 6.67 -1.54 10.85
N PRO A 88 6.61 -2.38 11.90
CA PRO A 88 5.35 -2.79 12.52
C PRO A 88 4.52 -1.62 13.02
N ILE A 89 3.23 -1.58 12.67
CA ILE A 89 2.32 -0.51 13.10
C ILE A 89 2.25 -0.36 14.61
N ALA A 90 2.35 -1.48 15.33
CA ALA A 90 2.28 -1.51 16.79
C ALA A 90 3.42 -0.76 17.48
N LEU A 91 4.51 -0.48 16.75
CA LEU A 91 5.69 0.22 17.27
C LEU A 91 5.75 1.70 16.89
N TRP A 92 4.89 2.18 15.99
CA TRP A 92 4.95 3.57 15.54
C TRP A 92 4.84 4.60 16.68
N PRO A 93 3.96 4.45 17.70
CA PRO A 93 3.91 5.40 18.80
C PRO A 93 5.22 5.50 19.59
N GLN A 94 5.97 4.41 19.70
CA GLN A 94 7.24 4.35 20.42
C GLN A 94 8.41 4.84 19.56
N ILE A 95 8.37 4.57 18.26
CA ILE A 95 9.42 4.94 17.30
C ILE A 95 9.31 6.42 16.91
N TYR A 96 8.11 6.85 16.51
CA TYR A 96 7.85 8.17 15.91
C TYR A 96 7.08 9.12 16.83
N GLY A 97 6.70 8.69 18.04
CA GLY A 97 5.87 9.49 18.94
C GLY A 97 4.44 9.72 18.41
N SER A 98 4.01 8.97 17.39
CA SER A 98 2.73 9.16 16.72
C SER A 98 2.24 7.86 16.05
N SER A 99 1.01 7.86 15.54
CA SER A 99 0.46 6.77 14.73
C SER A 99 0.83 6.90 13.24
N ARG A 100 1.91 7.62 12.90
CA ARG A 100 2.35 7.83 11.53
C ARG A 100 3.45 6.84 11.15
N PRO A 101 3.53 6.45 9.87
CA PRO A 101 4.66 5.67 9.39
C PRO A 101 5.94 6.51 9.34
N ASP A 102 7.03 5.85 8.95
CA ASP A 102 8.32 6.48 8.65
C ASP A 102 8.17 7.64 7.63
N PRO A 103 8.43 8.90 8.01
CA PRO A 103 8.18 10.03 7.12
C PRO A 103 9.14 10.06 5.93
N GLU A 104 10.39 9.63 6.09
CA GLU A 104 11.37 9.63 5.00
C GLU A 104 11.04 8.58 3.94
N VAL A 105 10.61 7.39 4.34
CA VAL A 105 10.23 6.34 3.38
C VAL A 105 8.82 6.58 2.81
N ASN A 106 7.86 7.07 3.59
CA ASN A 106 6.45 7.19 3.17
C ASN A 106 6.09 8.51 2.48
N ASP A 107 6.70 9.64 2.86
CA ASP A 107 6.25 10.98 2.44
C ASP A 107 7.24 11.71 1.50
N LEU A 108 8.52 11.32 1.48
CA LEU A 108 9.50 11.96 0.60
C LEU A 108 9.55 11.33 -0.81
N PRO A 109 9.93 12.08 -1.85
CA PRO A 109 10.16 11.54 -3.18
C PRO A 109 11.21 10.43 -3.21
N TRP A 110 10.95 9.41 -4.02
CA TRP A 110 11.88 8.33 -4.33
C TRP A 110 12.68 8.66 -5.58
N GLU A 111 13.97 8.33 -5.55
CA GLU A 111 14.88 8.44 -6.67
C GLU A 111 14.58 7.34 -7.70
N VAL A 112 14.43 7.69 -8.98
CA VAL A 112 14.35 6.72 -10.07
C VAL A 112 15.78 6.30 -10.43
N LEU A 113 16.14 5.05 -10.09
CA LEU A 113 17.45 4.50 -10.41
C LEU A 113 17.53 4.01 -11.85
N GLU A 114 16.44 3.42 -12.34
CA GLU A 114 16.37 2.76 -13.63
C GLU A 114 14.92 2.62 -14.07
N LYS A 115 14.65 2.71 -15.38
CA LYS A 115 13.33 2.42 -15.94
C LYS A 115 13.42 1.87 -17.36
N GLY A 116 12.44 1.06 -17.73
CA GLY A 116 12.15 0.64 -19.10
C GLY A 116 10.64 0.56 -19.31
N ASP A 117 10.20 0.04 -20.45
CA ASP A 117 8.77 0.03 -20.82
C ASP A 117 7.91 -0.85 -19.91
N ALA A 118 8.53 -1.85 -19.26
CA ALA A 118 7.85 -2.83 -18.41
C ALA A 118 8.38 -2.86 -16.97
N TYR A 119 9.26 -1.93 -16.57
CA TYR A 119 9.79 -1.90 -15.21
C TYR A 119 10.28 -0.52 -14.76
N VAL A 120 10.30 -0.32 -13.44
CA VAL A 120 10.98 0.80 -12.79
C VAL A 120 11.63 0.35 -11.48
N ARG A 121 12.86 0.80 -11.25
CA ARG A 121 13.57 0.64 -9.97
C ARG A 121 13.67 1.99 -9.27
N LEU A 122 13.19 2.04 -8.04
CA LEU A 122 13.15 3.22 -7.20
C LEU A 122 14.00 3.03 -5.94
N ARG A 123 14.46 4.13 -5.35
CA ARG A 123 15.13 4.17 -4.05
C ARG A 123 14.52 5.24 -3.14
N SER A 124 14.22 4.87 -1.91
CA SER A 124 13.68 5.80 -0.91
C SER A 124 14.75 6.79 -0.41
N ALA A 125 14.31 7.86 0.25
CA ALA A 125 15.19 8.56 1.18
C ALA A 125 15.65 7.61 2.31
N GLN A 126 16.75 7.98 2.97
CA GLN A 126 17.20 7.28 4.17
C GLN A 126 16.28 7.64 5.34
N SER A 127 15.77 6.62 6.04
CA SER A 127 15.14 6.82 7.35
C SER A 127 16.20 7.10 8.40
N GLU A 128 16.15 8.29 9.02
CA GLU A 128 17.06 8.65 10.10
C GLU A 128 16.82 7.80 11.35
N VAL A 129 15.55 7.51 11.65
CA VAL A 129 15.15 6.79 12.87
C VAL A 129 15.48 5.30 12.79
N LEU A 130 15.23 4.69 11.62
CA LEU A 130 15.46 3.26 11.41
C LEU A 130 16.87 2.96 10.92
N GLY A 131 17.58 3.96 10.40
CA GLY A 131 18.89 3.77 9.78
C GLY A 131 18.83 2.88 8.54
N VAL A 132 17.73 2.91 7.78
CA VAL A 132 17.55 2.08 6.57
C VAL A 132 17.30 2.91 5.31
N GLN A 133 17.55 2.28 4.17
CA GLN A 133 17.12 2.76 2.85
C GLN A 133 16.51 1.60 2.08
N VAL A 134 15.47 1.89 1.29
CA VAL A 134 14.73 0.89 0.52
C VAL A 134 15.02 1.04 -0.96
N GLU A 135 15.26 -0.08 -1.64
CA GLU A 135 15.10 -0.19 -3.09
C GLU A 135 13.85 -1.00 -3.41
N ARG A 136 13.05 -0.52 -4.36
CA ARG A 136 11.82 -1.18 -4.84
C ARG A 136 11.90 -1.33 -6.34
N MET A 137 11.72 -2.55 -6.84
CA MET A 137 11.51 -2.84 -8.24
C MET A 137 10.03 -3.11 -8.48
N ILE A 138 9.44 -2.45 -9.49
CA ILE A 138 8.10 -2.71 -9.98
C ILE A 138 8.26 -3.19 -11.43
N GLN A 139 7.86 -4.42 -11.73
CA GLN A 139 8.07 -5.04 -13.03
C GLN A 139 6.82 -5.76 -13.51
N LEU A 140 6.42 -5.55 -14.76
CA LEU A 140 5.35 -6.29 -15.40
C LEU A 140 5.87 -7.66 -15.82
N VAL A 141 5.10 -8.72 -15.54
CA VAL A 141 5.41 -10.07 -16.00
C VAL A 141 5.02 -10.19 -17.47
N GLU A 142 5.92 -10.69 -18.32
CA GLU A 142 5.66 -10.79 -19.76
C GLU A 142 4.48 -11.72 -20.04
N GLY A 143 3.52 -11.28 -20.86
CA GLY A 143 2.37 -12.07 -21.27
C GLY A 143 1.25 -12.22 -20.22
N GLU A 144 1.44 -11.71 -19.01
CA GLU A 144 0.50 -11.84 -17.89
C GLU A 144 -0.02 -10.48 -17.41
N ALA A 145 -1.23 -10.45 -16.86
CA ALA A 145 -1.78 -9.28 -16.15
C ALA A 145 -1.26 -9.23 -14.69
N VAL A 146 0.07 -9.30 -14.54
CA VAL A 146 0.75 -9.45 -13.24
C VAL A 146 1.88 -8.43 -13.11
N VAL A 147 1.97 -7.81 -11.93
CA VAL A 147 3.09 -6.98 -11.50
C VAL A 147 3.88 -7.74 -10.42
N ARG A 148 5.17 -7.95 -10.66
CA ARG A 148 6.12 -8.40 -9.65
C ARG A 148 6.72 -7.20 -8.95
N GLN A 149 6.69 -7.22 -7.62
CA GLN A 149 7.34 -6.21 -6.80
C GLN A 149 8.41 -6.85 -5.92
N SER A 150 9.63 -6.35 -6.02
CA SER A 150 10.74 -6.80 -5.17
C SER A 150 11.24 -5.64 -4.33
N TYR A 151 11.47 -5.87 -3.05
CA TYR A 151 11.88 -4.88 -2.07
C TYR A 151 13.18 -5.32 -1.42
N VAL A 152 14.12 -4.39 -1.27
CA VAL A 152 15.35 -4.59 -0.50
C VAL A 152 15.48 -3.46 0.50
N VAL A 153 15.32 -3.78 1.78
CA VAL A 153 15.54 -2.83 2.88
C VAL A 153 16.94 -3.07 3.43
N ARG A 154 17.84 -2.11 3.24
CA ARG A 154 19.24 -2.19 3.70
C ARG A 154 19.45 -1.34 4.94
N LYS A 155 20.12 -1.90 5.95
CA LYS A 155 20.57 -1.15 7.13
C LYS A 155 21.85 -0.40 6.78
N ILE A 156 21.80 0.92 6.84
CA ILE A 156 22.90 1.83 6.47
C ILE A 156 23.40 2.68 7.63
N ALA A 157 22.68 2.70 8.75
CA ALA A 157 23.11 3.30 10.01
C ALA A 157 22.61 2.46 11.21
N GLU A 158 23.28 2.60 12.35
CA GLU A 158 22.90 1.89 13.58
C GLU A 158 21.51 2.34 14.06
N SER A 159 20.66 1.37 14.39
CA SER A 159 19.40 1.60 15.09
C SER A 159 18.88 0.27 15.64
N PRO A 160 18.40 0.22 16.89
CA PRO A 160 17.95 -1.02 17.52
C PRO A 160 16.55 -1.45 17.06
N ILE A 161 15.92 -0.67 16.18
CA ILE A 161 14.53 -0.88 15.78
C ILE A 161 14.47 -1.97 14.70
N PRO A 162 13.59 -2.98 14.86
CA PRO A 162 13.42 -4.01 13.85
C PRO A 162 12.65 -3.48 12.64
N VAL A 163 12.85 -4.12 11.49
CA VAL A 163 12.20 -3.76 10.23
C VAL A 163 11.45 -4.96 9.64
N HIS A 164 10.39 -4.69 8.90
CA HIS A 164 9.80 -5.63 7.94
C HIS A 164 9.39 -4.85 6.69
N VAL A 165 9.14 -5.53 5.58
CA VAL A 165 8.45 -4.94 4.44
C VAL A 165 6.97 -5.20 4.62
N TRP A 166 6.14 -4.15 4.54
CA TRP A 166 4.69 -4.26 4.60
C TRP A 166 4.08 -3.52 3.42
N THR A 167 3.49 -4.26 2.48
CA THR A 167 2.82 -3.70 1.30
C THR A 167 1.35 -3.47 1.58
N LEU A 168 0.80 -2.38 1.05
CA LEU A 168 -0.62 -2.03 1.20
C LEU A 168 -1.14 -1.52 -0.13
N THR A 169 -2.17 -2.16 -0.66
CA THR A 169 -2.88 -1.75 -1.88
C THR A 169 -4.29 -1.27 -1.52
N HIS A 170 -4.64 -0.05 -1.93
CA HIS A 170 -5.93 0.57 -1.63
C HIS A 170 -6.98 0.30 -2.71
N PHE A 171 -8.16 -0.18 -2.30
CA PHE A 171 -9.33 -0.37 -3.18
C PHE A 171 -10.58 0.35 -2.68
N PRO A 172 -11.54 0.67 -3.55
CA PRO A 172 -12.85 1.18 -3.14
C PRO A 172 -13.60 0.18 -2.24
N VAL A 173 -14.43 0.67 -1.31
CA VAL A 173 -15.20 -0.17 -0.36
C VAL A 173 -16.35 -0.88 -1.06
N GLN A 174 -16.02 -2.00 -1.70
CA GLN A 174 -16.99 -2.88 -2.35
C GLN A 174 -16.40 -4.28 -2.54
N GLY A 175 -17.25 -5.25 -2.83
CA GLY A 175 -16.83 -6.60 -3.17
C GLY A 175 -16.64 -7.54 -1.98
N THR A 176 -15.80 -8.55 -2.18
CA THR A 176 -15.53 -9.63 -1.22
C THR A 176 -14.03 -9.91 -1.18
N ILE A 177 -13.51 -10.18 0.01
CA ILE A 177 -12.09 -10.50 0.20
C ILE A 177 -11.94 -11.95 0.63
N TRP A 178 -10.92 -12.62 0.10
CA TRP A 178 -10.47 -13.92 0.56
C TRP A 178 -9.01 -13.87 0.98
N MET A 179 -8.66 -14.60 2.02
CA MET A 179 -7.27 -14.85 2.41
C MET A 179 -7.10 -16.35 2.64
N ASN A 180 -6.06 -16.96 2.09
CA ASN A 180 -5.76 -18.33 2.50
C ASN A 180 -5.30 -18.39 3.95
N ILE A 181 -5.47 -19.56 4.53
CA ILE A 181 -4.98 -19.87 5.85
C ILE A 181 -4.04 -21.06 5.74
N ALA A 182 -2.79 -20.84 6.10
CA ALA A 182 -1.79 -21.89 6.23
C ALA A 182 -2.25 -23.00 7.18
N GLU A 183 -2.11 -24.25 6.73
CA GLU A 183 -2.68 -25.45 7.37
C GLU A 183 -2.16 -25.68 8.80
N ASP A 184 -0.93 -25.29 9.06
CA ASP A 184 -0.14 -25.53 10.26
C ASP A 184 -0.21 -24.39 11.29
N THR A 185 -1.05 -23.39 11.05
CA THR A 185 -1.21 -22.23 11.94
C THR A 185 -2.30 -22.40 13.00
N LEU A 186 -2.81 -23.62 13.15
CA LEU A 186 -3.82 -24.01 14.13
C LEU A 186 -3.36 -23.71 15.57
N HIS A 187 -4.03 -22.77 16.25
CA HIS A 187 -3.94 -22.62 17.70
C HIS A 187 -5.16 -23.27 18.35
N ASN A 188 -4.96 -24.35 19.12
CA ASN A 188 -6.02 -25.10 19.80
C ASN A 188 -7.17 -25.57 18.87
N GLY A 189 -6.85 -25.90 17.62
CA GLY A 189 -7.85 -26.29 16.62
C GLY A 189 -8.63 -25.12 15.98
N ILE A 190 -8.26 -23.87 16.30
CA ILE A 190 -8.81 -22.65 15.70
C ILE A 190 -7.74 -22.04 14.77
N ARG A 191 -8.15 -21.71 13.55
CA ARG A 191 -7.32 -21.01 12.57
C ARG A 191 -7.16 -19.53 12.98
N PRO A 192 -5.95 -18.95 12.96
CA PRO A 192 -5.67 -17.67 13.57
C PRO A 192 -6.33 -16.56 12.75
N LEU A 193 -7.36 -15.96 13.36
CA LEU A 193 -7.93 -14.70 12.93
C LEU A 193 -7.72 -13.69 14.04
N ARG A 194 -7.12 -12.55 13.70
CA ARG A 194 -6.90 -11.47 14.66
C ARG A 194 -7.70 -10.25 14.24
N ASN A 195 -8.70 -9.87 15.05
CA ASN A 195 -9.31 -8.54 14.94
C ASN A 195 -8.47 -7.54 15.75
N PHE A 196 -7.78 -6.63 15.06
CA PHE A 196 -6.86 -5.68 15.71
C PHE A 196 -7.57 -4.58 16.51
N PHE A 197 -8.86 -4.32 16.29
CA PHE A 197 -9.61 -3.30 17.04
C PHE A 197 -10.19 -3.79 18.37
N ILE A 198 -10.52 -5.09 18.47
CA ILE A 198 -11.22 -5.64 19.64
C ILE A 198 -10.28 -6.48 20.53
N GLY A 199 -9.05 -6.78 20.08
CA GLY A 199 -8.13 -7.66 20.80
C GLY A 199 -8.68 -9.07 21.02
N ARG A 200 -9.79 -9.43 20.36
CA ARG A 200 -10.47 -10.72 20.42
C ARG A 200 -10.23 -11.48 19.11
N GLN A 201 -10.08 -12.80 19.22
CA GLN A 201 -9.99 -13.73 18.08
C GLN A 201 -11.34 -13.93 17.36
N TYR A 202 -12.40 -13.28 17.81
CA TYR A 202 -13.74 -13.42 17.25
C TYR A 202 -14.02 -12.30 16.25
N VAL A 203 -14.32 -12.70 15.02
CA VAL A 203 -15.02 -11.86 14.04
C VAL A 203 -16.44 -12.42 13.93
N GLU A 204 -17.43 -11.68 14.43
CA GLU A 204 -18.84 -11.97 14.18
C GLU A 204 -19.09 -12.00 12.66
N GLY A 205 -19.84 -13.00 12.18
CA GLY A 205 -20.26 -13.09 10.79
C GLY A 205 -19.33 -13.82 9.82
N ARG A 206 -18.35 -14.63 10.29
CA ARG A 206 -17.48 -15.42 9.40
C ARG A 206 -17.42 -16.89 9.78
N LEU A 207 -17.53 -17.75 8.77
CA LEU A 207 -17.47 -19.21 8.90
C LEU A 207 -16.02 -19.65 9.10
N THR A 208 -15.57 -19.80 10.35
CA THR A 208 -14.46 -20.68 10.69
C THR A 208 -14.99 -22.11 10.82
N TYR A 209 -15.07 -22.84 9.71
CA TYR A 209 -15.21 -24.28 9.83
C TYR A 209 -13.88 -24.87 10.31
N PRO A 210 -13.87 -25.85 11.23
CA PRO A 210 -12.78 -26.81 11.29
C PRO A 210 -12.53 -27.27 9.85
N GLU A 211 -11.29 -27.20 9.36
CA GLU A 211 -10.89 -27.50 7.96
C GLU A 211 -10.98 -26.36 6.93
N ALA A 212 -11.50 -25.17 7.24
CA ALA A 212 -11.59 -24.07 6.25
C ALA A 212 -10.21 -23.57 5.77
N ASP A 213 -9.82 -23.81 4.52
CA ASP A 213 -8.52 -23.43 3.93
C ASP A 213 -8.36 -21.92 3.65
N ARG A 214 -9.42 -21.14 3.85
CA ARG A 214 -9.45 -19.70 3.63
C ARG A 214 -10.50 -19.00 4.50
N VAL A 215 -10.34 -17.70 4.66
CA VAL A 215 -11.36 -16.81 5.22
C VAL A 215 -12.01 -16.02 4.11
N GLU A 216 -13.33 -15.92 4.15
CA GLU A 216 -14.13 -14.99 3.35
C GLU A 216 -14.57 -13.80 4.21
N ILE A 217 -14.46 -12.61 3.63
CA ILE A 217 -14.68 -11.34 4.30
C ILE A 217 -15.63 -10.49 3.45
N SER A 218 -16.83 -10.29 3.97
CA SER A 218 -17.78 -9.32 3.44
C SER A 218 -17.52 -7.93 4.02
N MET A 219 -17.99 -6.91 3.30
CA MET A 219 -17.94 -5.52 3.77
C MET A 219 -18.72 -5.36 5.08
N PRO A 220 -18.16 -4.70 6.11
CA PRO A 220 -18.89 -4.37 7.33
C PRO A 220 -19.82 -3.18 7.11
N ASP A 221 -20.93 -3.11 7.85
CA ASP A 221 -21.93 -2.05 7.67
C ASP A 221 -21.54 -0.71 8.35
N GLU A 222 -20.97 -0.76 9.57
CA GLU A 222 -20.83 0.45 10.40
C GLU A 222 -19.42 0.76 10.90
N HIS A 223 -18.64 -0.28 11.23
CA HIS A 223 -17.38 -0.12 11.95
C HIS A 223 -16.20 -0.60 11.11
N PRO A 224 -15.07 0.13 11.14
CA PRO A 224 -13.85 -0.36 10.53
C PRO A 224 -13.45 -1.70 11.14
N ILE A 225 -12.97 -2.59 10.29
CA ILE A 225 -12.43 -3.89 10.71
C ILE A 225 -11.01 -4.02 10.20
N LYS A 226 -10.15 -4.64 11.00
CA LYS A 226 -8.82 -5.06 10.57
C LYS A 226 -8.62 -6.50 10.94
N VAL A 227 -8.36 -7.36 9.96
CA VAL A 227 -8.27 -8.81 10.17
C VAL A 227 -6.99 -9.33 9.53
N GLY A 228 -6.24 -10.14 10.30
CA GLY A 228 -5.03 -10.80 9.81
C GLY A 228 -5.14 -12.31 9.81
N THR A 229 -4.38 -12.96 8.92
CA THR A 229 -4.12 -14.40 8.91
C THR A 229 -2.70 -14.70 8.45
N PHE A 230 -2.33 -15.97 8.47
CA PHE A 230 -1.07 -16.47 7.94
C PHE A 230 -1.34 -17.29 6.68
N GLY A 231 -0.64 -16.99 5.58
CA GLY A 231 -0.86 -17.67 4.31
C GLY A 231 -0.11 -17.03 3.14
N GLY A 232 -0.15 -17.69 1.99
CA GLY A 232 0.56 -17.27 0.79
C GLY A 232 -0.17 -16.26 -0.12
N TRP A 233 -1.48 -16.03 0.05
CA TRP A 233 -2.23 -15.13 -0.83
C TRP A 233 -3.45 -14.45 -0.20
N ILE A 234 -3.72 -13.24 -0.67
CA ILE A 234 -4.92 -12.46 -0.37
C ILE A 234 -5.55 -11.99 -1.67
N ALA A 235 -6.87 -12.01 -1.78
CA ALA A 235 -7.60 -11.64 -2.99
C ALA A 235 -8.79 -10.74 -2.67
N TRP A 236 -9.04 -9.78 -3.54
CA TRP A 236 -10.21 -8.90 -3.54
C TRP A 236 -10.96 -9.09 -4.85
N LYS A 237 -12.22 -9.49 -4.76
CA LYS A 237 -13.12 -9.54 -5.92
C LYS A 237 -14.12 -8.42 -5.85
N ASN A 238 -14.23 -7.72 -6.96
CA ASN A 238 -15.29 -6.78 -7.23
C ASN A 238 -16.13 -7.26 -8.43
N ASP A 239 -17.20 -6.55 -8.77
CA ASP A 239 -17.96 -6.82 -9.99
C ASP A 239 -17.04 -6.64 -11.21
N GLY A 240 -16.73 -7.75 -11.87
CA GLY A 240 -15.90 -7.80 -13.08
C GLY A 240 -14.42 -8.17 -12.88
N PHE A 241 -13.87 -8.06 -11.68
CA PHE A 241 -12.42 -8.27 -11.47
C PHE A 241 -12.09 -9.08 -10.22
N LEU A 242 -11.05 -9.90 -10.33
CA LEU A 242 -10.36 -10.51 -9.20
C LEU A 242 -8.94 -9.94 -9.16
N PHE A 243 -8.66 -9.16 -8.13
CA PHE A 243 -7.29 -8.80 -7.75
C PHE A 243 -6.76 -9.81 -6.74
N TRP A 244 -5.49 -10.13 -6.82
CA TRP A 244 -4.81 -10.96 -5.83
C TRP A 244 -3.38 -10.49 -5.59
N ILE A 245 -2.87 -10.76 -4.39
CA ILE A 245 -1.47 -10.65 -4.02
C ILE A 245 -1.02 -12.02 -3.54
N GLU A 246 0.08 -12.50 -4.10
CA GLU A 246 0.88 -13.60 -3.57
C GLU A 246 2.11 -13.05 -2.86
N ALA A 247 2.44 -13.66 -1.73
CA ALA A 247 3.65 -13.38 -0.97
C ALA A 247 4.10 -14.66 -0.25
N GLU A 248 5.41 -14.88 -0.14
CA GLU A 248 5.92 -16.02 0.62
C GLU A 248 5.58 -15.87 2.10
N TRP A 249 5.00 -16.92 2.69
CA TRP A 249 4.82 -17.03 4.12
C TRP A 249 5.92 -17.90 4.73
N ASN A 250 6.72 -17.29 5.60
CA ASN A 250 7.77 -18.00 6.32
C ASN A 250 7.26 -18.42 7.71
N ARG A 251 6.98 -19.71 7.89
CA ARG A 251 6.48 -20.28 9.14
C ARG A 251 7.34 -19.94 10.37
N ASP A 252 8.66 -19.94 10.20
CA ASP A 252 9.62 -19.71 11.27
C ASP A 252 9.95 -18.22 11.44
N GLY A 253 9.35 -17.36 10.61
CA GLY A 253 9.50 -15.92 10.63
C GLY A 253 8.81 -15.28 11.83
N LEU A 254 9.45 -14.26 12.40
CA LEU A 254 8.81 -13.40 13.39
C LEU A 254 7.85 -12.43 12.69
N TYR A 255 6.57 -12.45 13.03
CA TYR A 255 5.60 -11.46 12.55
C TYR A 255 5.09 -10.64 13.74
N PHE A 256 5.57 -9.41 13.89
CA PHE A 256 5.24 -8.57 15.05
C PHE A 256 3.74 -8.27 15.15
N ASP A 257 3.07 -8.12 14.01
CA ASP A 257 1.63 -7.91 13.94
C ASP A 257 0.82 -9.23 14.09
N GLY A 258 1.49 -10.38 14.13
CA GLY A 258 0.85 -11.69 14.35
C GLY A 258 0.08 -12.22 13.13
N SER A 259 0.47 -11.79 11.93
CA SER A 259 -0.06 -12.23 10.62
C SER A 259 0.86 -11.74 9.52
N ASN A 260 0.94 -12.43 8.37
CA ASN A 260 1.61 -11.91 7.18
C ASN A 260 0.63 -11.35 6.14
N LEU A 261 -0.64 -11.78 6.18
CA LEU A 261 -1.70 -11.24 5.33
C LEU A 261 -2.67 -10.46 6.20
N GLN A 262 -3.03 -9.25 5.78
CA GLN A 262 -3.98 -8.42 6.51
C GLN A 262 -4.95 -7.73 5.58
N ILE A 263 -6.12 -7.42 6.13
CA ILE A 263 -7.09 -6.55 5.51
C ILE A 263 -7.49 -5.46 6.50
N TYR A 264 -7.55 -4.21 6.06
CA TYR A 264 -8.30 -3.15 6.74
C TYR A 264 -9.47 -2.71 5.86
N ILE A 265 -10.64 -2.51 6.45
CA ILE A 265 -11.81 -1.97 5.74
C ILE A 265 -12.34 -0.81 6.57
N ASN A 266 -12.41 0.37 5.96
CA ASN A 266 -13.14 1.51 6.50
C ASN A 266 -14.45 1.68 5.73
N PRO A 267 -15.62 1.27 6.27
CA PRO A 267 -16.87 1.26 5.52
C PRO A 267 -17.55 2.64 5.37
N ARG A 268 -16.96 3.70 5.95
CA ARG A 268 -17.56 5.03 5.95
C ARG A 268 -17.55 5.64 4.53
N PRO A 269 -18.39 6.64 4.23
CA PRO A 269 -18.31 7.38 2.97
C PRO A 269 -16.89 7.92 2.72
N GLY A 270 -16.38 7.69 1.51
CA GLY A 270 -14.98 8.02 1.17
C GLY A 270 -13.94 7.07 1.78
N GLY A 271 -14.38 5.99 2.42
CA GLY A 271 -13.52 4.93 2.93
C GLY A 271 -12.87 4.09 1.83
N PHE A 272 -12.05 3.14 2.26
CA PHE A 272 -11.26 2.28 1.40
C PHE A 272 -11.00 0.93 2.08
N ILE A 273 -10.48 0.00 1.29
CA ILE A 273 -9.96 -1.30 1.69
C ILE A 273 -8.43 -1.25 1.58
N GLU A 274 -7.69 -1.78 2.55
CA GLU A 274 -6.25 -2.08 2.44
C GLU A 274 -6.07 -3.58 2.30
N VAL A 275 -5.59 -4.03 1.14
CA VAL A 275 -5.15 -5.41 0.93
C VAL A 275 -3.64 -5.45 1.20
N GLU A 276 -3.22 -6.23 2.20
CA GLU A 276 -1.89 -6.09 2.79
C GLU A 276 -1.12 -7.40 2.85
N SER A 277 0.20 -7.32 2.64
CA SER A 277 1.14 -8.43 2.85
C SER A 277 2.39 -7.97 3.59
N GLN A 278 3.01 -8.85 4.39
CA GLN A 278 4.17 -8.53 5.22
C GLN A 278 5.28 -9.57 5.11
N SER A 279 6.52 -9.11 5.11
CA SER A 279 7.69 -9.96 5.36
C SER A 279 7.81 -10.29 6.85
N PRO A 280 8.60 -11.31 7.22
CA PRO A 280 9.08 -11.44 8.58
C PRO A 280 9.81 -10.17 9.05
N THR A 281 9.63 -9.86 10.33
CA THR A 281 10.34 -8.83 11.07
C THR A 281 11.75 -9.30 11.43
N ARG A 282 12.74 -8.46 11.13
CA ARG A 282 14.16 -8.72 11.41
C ARG A 282 14.81 -7.55 12.12
N TYR A 283 15.72 -7.86 13.04
CA TYR A 283 16.76 -6.94 13.46
C TYR A 283 17.90 -7.06 12.46
N LEU A 284 18.41 -5.93 11.99
CA LEU A 284 19.49 -5.87 11.00
C LEU A 284 20.69 -5.14 11.60
N GLU A 285 21.86 -5.72 11.44
CA GLU A 285 23.14 -5.05 11.62
C GLU A 285 23.45 -4.15 10.40
N VAL A 286 24.31 -3.14 10.57
CA VAL A 286 24.72 -2.28 9.46
C VAL A 286 25.37 -3.12 8.35
N GLY A 287 24.88 -2.95 7.12
CA GLY A 287 25.28 -3.73 5.95
C GLY A 287 24.38 -4.93 5.66
N GLU A 288 23.53 -5.35 6.60
CA GLU A 288 22.53 -6.39 6.36
C GLU A 288 21.30 -5.86 5.62
N SER A 289 20.55 -6.78 5.02
CA SER A 289 19.28 -6.49 4.36
C SER A 289 18.21 -7.52 4.64
N VAL A 290 16.96 -7.09 4.52
CA VAL A 290 15.81 -7.97 4.32
C VAL A 290 15.28 -7.76 2.90
N GLU A 291 14.94 -8.87 2.26
CA GLU A 291 14.33 -8.91 0.94
C GLU A 291 12.91 -9.44 1.06
N PHE A 292 12.02 -8.91 0.24
CA PHE A 292 10.63 -9.36 0.16
C PHE A 292 10.14 -9.23 -1.26
N GLU A 293 9.28 -10.14 -1.67
CA GLU A 293 8.68 -10.14 -2.98
C GLU A 293 7.18 -10.36 -2.89
N THR A 294 6.45 -9.66 -3.74
CA THR A 294 5.04 -9.89 -3.97
C THR A 294 4.76 -9.99 -5.47
N ARG A 295 3.76 -10.79 -5.81
CA ARG A 295 3.15 -10.78 -7.15
C ARG A 295 1.73 -10.28 -6.97
N MET A 296 1.32 -9.27 -7.74
CA MET A 296 -0.07 -8.82 -7.79
C MET A 296 -0.64 -9.05 -9.18
N GLY A 297 -1.80 -9.68 -9.26
CA GLY A 297 -2.47 -9.99 -10.52
C GLY A 297 -3.89 -9.47 -10.59
N ILE A 298 -4.38 -9.27 -11.81
CA ILE A 298 -5.76 -8.94 -12.12
C ILE A 298 -6.30 -9.93 -13.13
N GLU A 299 -7.46 -10.50 -12.82
CA GLU A 299 -8.22 -11.34 -13.75
C GLU A 299 -9.56 -10.69 -14.04
N ASP A 300 -9.96 -10.65 -15.33
CA ASP A 300 -11.33 -10.34 -15.71
C ASP A 300 -12.21 -11.56 -15.38
N VAL A 301 -13.17 -11.34 -14.49
CA VAL A 301 -14.13 -12.36 -14.04
C VAL A 301 -15.57 -11.91 -14.33
N SER A 302 -15.74 -11.02 -15.31
CA SER A 302 -17.06 -10.64 -15.79
C SER A 302 -17.76 -11.85 -16.45
N ALA A 303 -18.97 -12.15 -15.98
CA ALA A 303 -19.88 -13.20 -16.46
C ALA A 303 -19.48 -14.69 -16.34
N GLU A 304 -18.27 -15.08 -15.91
CA GLU A 304 -17.90 -16.50 -15.68
C GLU A 304 -17.74 -16.92 -14.20
N GLU A 305 -18.19 -18.14 -13.93
CA GLU A 305 -18.65 -18.72 -12.66
C GLU A 305 -17.61 -18.72 -11.52
N ARG A 306 -18.06 -18.82 -10.27
CA ARG A 306 -17.24 -19.12 -9.07
C ARG A 306 -16.14 -20.19 -9.28
N ALA A 307 -16.28 -21.06 -10.30
CA ALA A 307 -15.28 -22.00 -10.76
C ALA A 307 -13.97 -21.36 -11.30
N SER A 308 -14.03 -20.21 -12.00
CA SER A 308 -12.86 -19.47 -12.48
C SER A 308 -12.08 -18.88 -11.31
N VAL A 309 -12.77 -18.19 -10.38
CA VAL A 309 -12.21 -17.71 -9.11
C VAL A 309 -11.61 -18.88 -8.34
N LYS A 310 -12.34 -20.00 -8.21
CA LYS A 310 -11.82 -21.19 -7.53
C LYS A 310 -10.57 -21.74 -8.20
N LYS A 311 -10.50 -21.76 -9.54
CA LYS A 311 -9.33 -22.24 -10.29
C LYS A 311 -8.13 -21.33 -10.09
N VAL A 312 -8.32 -20.00 -10.14
CA VAL A 312 -7.27 -19.03 -9.84
C VAL A 312 -6.77 -19.26 -8.41
N LEU A 313 -7.66 -19.24 -7.42
CA LEU A 313 -7.31 -19.45 -6.02
C LEU A 313 -6.67 -20.82 -5.74
N GLN A 314 -7.04 -21.87 -6.48
CA GLN A 314 -6.39 -23.19 -6.41
C GLN A 314 -4.99 -23.19 -7.05
N GLY A 315 -4.78 -22.43 -8.12
CA GLY A 315 -3.45 -22.20 -8.68
C GLY A 315 -2.52 -21.50 -7.70
N LEU A 316 -3.04 -20.53 -6.92
CA LEU A 316 -2.29 -19.88 -5.84
C LEU A 316 -1.99 -20.82 -4.64
N GLN A 317 -2.61 -22.01 -4.58
CA GLN A 317 -2.45 -22.99 -3.49
C GLN A 317 -1.38 -24.07 -3.78
N GLY A 318 -0.75 -24.10 -4.96
CA GLY A 318 0.35 -25.05 -5.21
C GLY A 318 0.95 -25.04 -6.63
N GLU A 319 2.23 -24.68 -6.70
CA GLU A 319 3.30 -25.63 -7.04
C GLU A 319 3.98 -26.12 -5.77
#